data_AF-A0A5C5X5U1-F1
#
_entry.id   AF-A0A5C5X5U1-F1
#
_cell.length_a   1.000
_cell.length_b   1.000
_cell.length_c   1.000
_cell.angle_alpha   90.00
_cell.angle_beta   90.00
_cell.angle_gamma   90.00
#
_symmetry.space_group_name_H-M   'P 1'
#
loop_
_entity.id
_entity.type
_entity.pdbx_description
1 polymer ?
#
loop_
_entity_poly.entity_id
_entity_poly.type
_entity_poly.pdbx_seq_one_letter_code
_entity_poly.pdbx_strand_id
1 'polypeptide(L)'
;MSRHLMTLKILSILALTQAVVLGNDPGNRPLVELWYLGDSAPSHPEVVVLGDGRLQIMSPEGPERSQLSQDQLQELIHGLVNLDGLKSVETSQLESQISLAEARSGLKAQIPHAGDTVIRLRIGEEYREIRCHAVGVLANRFPELECVRAVAAATRRLENLRAVTTVGGHEEAKYIADLATRQVEDFYDMKLAISVQDLSMVRALPDGSRFSQFVVESNAGGESMIRMVSVTETPGHHPRVSMIGGPTIR
;
A
#
# COMPACT_ATOMS: atom_id res chain seq x y z
N MET A 1 -24.57 -20.31 40.86
CA MET A 1 -24.28 -20.48 39.42
C MET A 1 -24.07 -19.11 38.78
N SER A 2 -22.84 -18.89 38.29
CA SER A 2 -22.36 -18.01 37.22
C SER A 2 -22.80 -16.52 37.15
N ARG A 3 -22.01 -15.63 37.77
CA ARG A 3 -21.89 -14.20 37.43
C ARG A 3 -20.44 -13.73 37.16
N HIS A 4 -19.49 -14.65 37.07
CA HIS A 4 -18.05 -14.35 36.95
C HIS A 4 -17.44 -14.45 35.54
N LEU A 5 -18.25 -14.65 34.49
CA LEU A 5 -17.75 -14.85 33.12
C LEU A 5 -17.85 -13.63 32.19
N MET A 6 -18.39 -12.48 32.63
CA MET A 6 -18.58 -11.31 31.76
C MET A 6 -17.50 -10.23 31.89
N THR A 7 -16.67 -10.25 32.93
CA THR A 7 -15.68 -9.18 33.20
C THR A 7 -14.29 -9.44 32.63
N LEU A 8 -14.10 -10.52 31.85
CA LEU A 8 -12.81 -10.88 31.24
C LEU A 8 -12.69 -10.55 29.75
N LYS A 9 -13.75 -10.04 29.10
CA LYS A 9 -13.69 -9.62 27.67
C LYS A 9 -13.38 -8.15 27.43
N ILE A 10 -13.38 -7.29 28.46
CA ILE A 10 -13.11 -5.85 28.28
C ILE A 10 -11.61 -5.52 28.46
N LEU A 11 -10.83 -6.39 29.10
CA LEU A 11 -9.39 -6.19 29.28
C LEU A 11 -8.53 -6.59 28.05
N SER A 12 -9.11 -7.26 27.06
CA SER A 12 -8.38 -7.69 25.85
C SER A 12 -8.33 -6.62 24.74
N ILE A 13 -9.14 -5.57 24.83
CA ILE A 13 -9.17 -4.50 23.81
C ILE A 13 -8.12 -3.41 24.12
N LEU A 14 -7.67 -3.28 25.37
CA LEU A 14 -6.65 -2.30 25.77
C LEU A 14 -5.20 -2.76 25.53
N ALA A 15 -4.98 -4.04 25.17
CA ALA A 15 -3.63 -4.56 24.92
C ALA A 15 -3.12 -4.34 23.48
N LEU A 16 -3.96 -3.84 22.57
CA LEU A 16 -3.63 -3.68 21.14
C LEU A 16 -3.16 -2.28 20.74
N THR A 17 -3.12 -1.34 21.68
CA THR A 17 -2.62 0.02 21.43
C THR A 17 -1.39 0.31 22.28
N GLN A 18 -0.41 -0.59 22.28
CA GLN A 18 0.94 -0.12 22.61
C GLN A 18 1.34 0.83 21.50
N ALA A 19 1.32 2.13 21.81
CA ALA A 19 1.85 3.15 20.92
C ALA A 19 3.25 2.70 20.51
N VAL A 20 3.49 2.57 19.20
CA VAL A 20 4.82 2.27 18.70
C VAL A 20 5.69 3.44 19.13
N VAL A 21 6.56 3.20 20.12
CA VAL A 21 7.47 4.23 20.61
C VAL A 21 8.49 4.47 19.51
N LEU A 22 8.22 5.50 18.70
CA LEU A 22 9.23 6.09 17.85
C LEU A 22 10.29 6.63 18.82
N GLY A 23 11.47 6.04 18.83
CA GLY A 23 12.57 6.54 19.66
C GLY A 23 12.78 8.03 19.40
N ASN A 24 13.31 8.76 20.38
CA ASN A 24 13.74 10.16 20.23
C ASN A 24 14.98 10.23 19.32
N ASP A 25 14.82 9.80 18.08
CA ASP A 25 15.88 9.73 17.10
C ASP A 25 15.99 11.10 16.41
N PRO A 26 17.21 11.65 16.26
CA PRO A 26 17.42 12.97 15.70
C PRO A 26 17.13 12.98 14.19
N GLY A 27 15.85 13.00 13.80
CA GLY A 27 15.22 13.38 12.53
C GLY A 27 15.75 12.86 11.19
N ASN A 28 16.98 12.33 11.11
CA ASN A 28 17.75 12.14 9.89
C ASN A 28 17.91 10.66 9.51
N ARG A 29 17.43 9.72 10.32
CA ARG A 29 17.47 8.30 9.97
C ARG A 29 16.12 7.85 9.42
N PRO A 30 16.12 7.04 8.35
CA PRO A 30 14.90 6.43 7.83
C PRO A 30 14.20 5.57 8.89
N LEU A 31 12.91 5.82 9.04
CA LEU A 31 12.00 4.99 9.80
C LEU A 31 11.41 3.89 8.93
N VAL A 32 11.05 4.23 7.68
CA VAL A 32 10.56 3.28 6.68
C VAL A 32 11.25 3.56 5.35
N GLU A 33 11.63 2.50 4.65
CA GLU A 33 12.04 2.58 3.25
C GLU A 33 11.33 1.51 2.41
N LEU A 34 10.97 1.86 1.18
CA LEU A 34 10.51 0.94 0.16
C LEU A 34 11.49 0.92 -1.00
N TRP A 35 11.88 -0.27 -1.44
CA TRP A 35 12.77 -0.48 -2.58
C TRP A 35 12.17 -1.51 -3.52
N TYR A 36 12.37 -1.32 -4.83
CA TYR A 36 12.17 -2.37 -5.84
C TYR A 36 13.50 -2.74 -6.46
N LEU A 37 13.98 -3.96 -6.25
CA LEU A 37 15.25 -4.43 -6.80
C LEU A 37 14.98 -5.31 -8.03
N GLY A 38 15.32 -4.84 -9.22
CA GLY A 38 15.22 -5.62 -10.47
C GLY A 38 16.59 -5.87 -11.12
N ASP A 39 16.58 -6.35 -12.36
CA ASP A 39 17.80 -6.58 -13.17
C ASP A 39 18.65 -5.31 -13.34
N SER A 40 18.01 -4.15 -13.33
CA SER A 40 18.60 -2.82 -13.28
C SER A 40 18.35 -2.18 -11.91
N ALA A 41 18.82 -2.82 -10.84
CA ALA A 41 18.55 -2.42 -9.47
C ALA A 41 18.72 -0.90 -9.26
N PRO A 42 17.70 -0.18 -8.78
CA PRO A 42 17.81 1.24 -8.50
C PRO A 42 18.84 1.49 -7.42
N SER A 43 19.56 2.61 -7.54
CA SER A 43 20.57 3.02 -6.58
C SER A 43 20.00 3.64 -5.30
N HIS A 44 18.67 3.74 -5.19
CA HIS A 44 17.99 4.51 -4.17
C HIS A 44 16.60 3.94 -3.85
N PRO A 45 16.09 4.18 -2.62
CA PRO A 45 14.73 3.83 -2.24
C PRO A 45 13.70 4.68 -2.99
N GLU A 46 12.55 4.09 -3.26
CA GLU A 46 11.40 4.73 -3.91
C GLU A 46 10.59 5.58 -2.94
N VAL A 47 10.54 5.14 -1.68
CA VAL A 47 9.88 5.86 -0.58
C VAL A 47 10.81 5.84 0.62
N VAL A 48 11.04 7.02 1.22
CA VAL A 48 11.75 7.17 2.50
C VAL A 48 10.90 8.03 3.42
N VAL A 49 10.58 7.50 4.59
CA VAL A 49 9.89 8.23 5.66
C VAL A 49 10.87 8.37 6.83
N LEU A 50 11.14 9.60 7.25
CA LEU A 50 11.96 9.89 8.43
C LEU A 50 11.12 9.96 9.70
N GLY A 51 11.77 9.82 10.86
CA GLY A 51 11.09 9.84 12.17
C GLY A 51 10.42 11.17 12.52
N ASP A 52 10.79 12.27 11.85
CA ASP A 52 10.16 13.58 11.99
C ASP A 52 9.02 13.82 10.98
N GLY A 53 8.65 12.79 10.20
CA GLY A 53 7.58 12.85 9.20
C GLY A 53 8.02 13.38 7.84
N ARG A 54 9.27 13.83 7.67
CA ARG A 54 9.77 14.16 6.32
C ARG A 54 9.70 12.93 5.43
N LEU A 55 9.17 13.15 4.23
CA LEU A 55 8.97 12.12 3.22
C LEU A 55 9.79 12.48 1.98
N GLN A 56 10.51 11.51 1.45
CA GLN A 56 11.14 11.59 0.14
C GLN A 56 10.58 10.48 -0.75
N ILE A 57 10.08 10.88 -1.91
CA ILE A 57 9.58 10.00 -2.96
C ILE A 57 10.53 10.09 -4.15
N MET A 58 10.92 8.96 -4.72
CA MET A 58 11.58 9.00 -6.01
C MET A 58 10.56 8.99 -7.15
N SER A 59 10.70 9.95 -8.06
CA SER A 59 9.95 10.01 -9.32
C SER A 59 10.92 9.97 -10.51
N PRO A 60 10.46 9.68 -11.73
CA PRO A 60 11.26 9.82 -12.95
C PRO A 60 11.86 11.23 -13.14
N GLU A 61 11.19 12.26 -12.63
CA GLU A 61 11.61 13.67 -12.70
C GLU A 61 12.64 14.04 -11.61
N GLY A 62 12.79 13.19 -10.59
CA GLY A 62 13.73 13.35 -9.48
C GLY A 62 13.09 13.13 -8.10
N PRO A 63 13.85 13.35 -7.01
CA PRO A 63 13.32 13.19 -5.67
C PRO A 63 12.33 14.31 -5.31
N GLU A 64 11.10 13.93 -5.01
CA GLU A 64 10.07 14.80 -4.44
C GLU A 64 10.15 14.76 -2.91
N ARG A 65 9.93 15.91 -2.27
CA ARG A 65 9.93 16.02 -0.80
C ARG A 65 8.57 16.49 -0.31
N SER A 66 8.11 15.88 0.75
CA SER A 66 6.86 16.22 1.43
C SER A 66 7.03 16.06 2.95
N GLN A 67 5.98 16.35 3.68
CA GLN A 67 5.93 16.28 5.14
C GLN A 67 4.62 15.65 5.56
N LEU A 68 4.71 14.56 6.33
CA LEU A 68 3.58 13.98 7.03
C LEU A 68 3.32 14.75 8.31
N SER A 69 2.04 14.91 8.66
CA SER A 69 1.68 15.29 10.01
C SER A 69 2.07 14.18 11.00
N GLN A 70 2.17 14.53 12.28
CA GLN A 70 2.47 13.54 13.31
C GLN A 70 1.40 12.43 13.35
N ASP A 71 0.13 12.78 13.17
CA ASP A 71 -0.97 11.82 13.14
C ASP A 71 -0.87 10.87 11.94
N GLN A 72 -0.56 11.41 10.75
CA GLN A 72 -0.34 10.60 9.55
C GLN A 72 0.86 9.66 9.68
N LEU A 73 1.95 10.15 10.28
CA LEU A 73 3.11 9.32 10.56
C LEU A 73 2.76 8.18 11.54
N GLN A 74 2.03 8.48 12.61
CA GLN A 74 1.59 7.47 13.57
C GLN A 74 0.63 6.46 12.93
N GLU A 75 -0.32 6.91 12.12
CA GLU A 75 -1.24 6.04 11.39
C GLU A 75 -0.49 5.11 10.43
N LEU A 76 0.49 5.64 9.68
CA LEU A 76 1.33 4.86 8.78
C LEU A 76 2.07 3.75 9.55
N ILE A 77 2.76 4.10 10.62
CA ILE A 77 3.57 3.15 11.40
C ILE A 77 2.69 2.13 12.11
N HIS A 78 1.57 2.57 12.67
CA HIS A 78 0.58 1.66 13.25
C HIS A 78 0.05 0.69 12.18
N GLY A 79 -0.26 1.18 10.98
CA GLY A 79 -0.67 0.37 9.84
C GLY A 79 0.36 -0.70 9.51
N LEU A 80 1.61 -0.31 9.27
CA LEU A 80 2.69 -1.23 8.89
C LEU A 80 3.02 -2.25 9.98
N VAL A 81 3.09 -1.83 11.24
CA VAL A 81 3.53 -2.69 12.35
C VAL A 81 2.40 -3.57 12.87
N ASN A 82 1.23 -3.00 13.11
CA ASN A 82 0.15 -3.67 13.84
C ASN A 82 -0.92 -4.26 12.91
N LEU A 83 -1.34 -3.53 11.87
CA LEU A 83 -2.39 -4.01 10.96
C LEU A 83 -1.81 -5.00 9.94
N ASP A 84 -0.70 -4.62 9.32
CA ASP A 84 -0.04 -5.42 8.29
C ASP A 84 0.91 -6.46 8.93
N GLY A 85 1.17 -6.38 10.24
CA GLY A 85 1.91 -7.41 10.99
C GLY A 85 3.39 -7.54 10.62
N LEU A 86 4.00 -6.51 10.01
CA LEU A 86 5.38 -6.60 9.50
C LEU A 86 6.41 -6.89 10.60
N LYS A 87 6.11 -6.55 11.87
CA LYS A 87 7.01 -6.85 12.98
C LYS A 87 7.30 -8.35 13.14
N SER A 88 6.36 -9.22 12.78
CA SER A 88 6.51 -10.67 12.89
C SER A 88 6.96 -11.36 11.60
N VAL A 89 7.13 -10.62 10.50
CA VAL A 89 7.54 -11.20 9.22
C VAL A 89 9.06 -11.26 9.15
N GLU A 90 9.59 -12.45 8.88
CA GLU A 90 11.01 -12.69 8.58
C GLU A 90 11.16 -13.19 7.14
N THR A 91 12.13 -12.64 6.40
CA THR A 91 12.39 -13.00 4.99
C THR A 91 12.58 -14.51 4.79
N SER A 92 13.39 -15.15 5.64
CA SER A 92 13.65 -16.60 5.57
C SER A 92 12.39 -17.44 5.81
N GLN A 93 11.53 -17.01 6.73
CA GLN A 93 10.26 -17.67 7.00
C GLN A 93 9.28 -17.50 5.82
N LEU A 94 9.23 -16.30 5.23
CA LEU A 94 8.43 -16.00 4.06
C LEU A 94 8.85 -16.88 2.87
N GLU A 95 10.15 -16.97 2.58
CA GLU A 95 10.71 -17.83 1.53
C GLU A 95 10.36 -19.31 1.76
N SER A 96 10.55 -19.80 2.98
CA SER A 96 10.21 -21.18 3.35
C SER A 96 8.72 -21.50 3.15
N GLN A 97 7.83 -20.59 3.55
CA GLN A 97 6.38 -20.78 3.36
C GLN A 97 5.98 -20.78 1.89
N ILE A 98 6.59 -19.91 1.08
CA ILE A 98 6.35 -19.87 -0.37
C ILE A 98 6.82 -21.17 -1.02
N SER A 99 8.03 -21.66 -0.71
CA SER A 99 8.52 -22.94 -1.24
C SER A 99 7.61 -24.13 -0.89
N LEU A 100 7.08 -24.15 0.35
CA LEU A 100 6.11 -25.16 0.77
C LEU A 100 4.78 -25.02 0.01
N ALA A 101 4.31 -23.81 -0.25
CA ALA A 101 3.09 -23.58 -1.02
C ALA A 101 3.26 -23.99 -2.49
N GLU A 102 4.40 -23.68 -3.10
CA GLU A 102 4.77 -24.11 -4.46
C GLU A 102 4.76 -25.64 -4.57
N ALA A 103 5.37 -26.35 -3.61
CA ALA A 103 5.37 -27.81 -3.59
C ALA A 103 3.96 -28.42 -3.47
N ARG A 104 3.03 -27.74 -2.79
CA ARG A 104 1.65 -28.22 -2.59
C ARG A 104 0.74 -27.93 -3.78
N SER A 105 0.83 -26.75 -4.38
CA SER A 105 -0.10 -26.33 -5.45
C SER A 105 0.42 -26.61 -6.86
N GLY A 106 1.74 -26.80 -7.02
CA GLY A 106 2.40 -26.91 -8.33
C GLY A 106 2.54 -25.55 -9.05
N LEU A 107 2.12 -24.45 -8.44
CA LEU A 107 2.31 -23.10 -8.97
C LEU A 107 3.74 -22.63 -8.68
N LYS A 108 4.44 -22.16 -9.71
CA LYS A 108 5.81 -21.66 -9.55
C LYS A 108 5.84 -20.31 -8.83
N ALA A 109 6.73 -20.15 -7.86
CA ALA A 109 6.98 -18.86 -7.21
C ALA A 109 7.94 -17.97 -8.01
N GLN A 110 8.86 -18.56 -8.79
CA GLN A 110 9.78 -17.79 -9.62
C GLN A 110 9.04 -17.14 -10.79
N ILE A 111 9.05 -15.81 -10.84
CA ILE A 111 8.44 -15.03 -11.92
C ILE A 111 9.58 -14.42 -12.76
N PRO A 112 9.75 -14.82 -14.04
CA PRO A 112 10.77 -14.23 -14.90
C PRO A 112 10.65 -12.70 -14.95
N HIS A 113 11.78 -11.99 -14.83
CA HIS A 113 11.89 -10.53 -14.87
C HIS A 113 11.15 -9.77 -13.75
N ALA A 114 10.56 -10.45 -12.77
CA ALA A 114 10.01 -9.76 -11.62
C ALA A 114 11.13 -9.30 -10.69
N GLY A 115 10.97 -8.11 -10.11
CA GLY A 115 11.87 -7.61 -9.07
C GLY A 115 11.50 -8.11 -7.68
N ASP A 116 12.44 -7.93 -6.76
CA ASP A 116 12.20 -8.03 -5.33
C ASP A 116 11.63 -6.73 -4.80
N THR A 117 10.65 -6.84 -3.91
CA THR A 117 10.23 -5.73 -3.07
C THR A 117 10.94 -5.84 -1.74
N VAL A 118 11.63 -4.78 -1.31
CA VAL A 118 12.28 -4.72 0.00
C VAL A 118 11.66 -3.60 0.81
N ILE A 119 11.12 -3.95 1.97
CA ILE A 119 10.65 -3.00 2.97
C ILE A 119 11.66 -3.01 4.12
N ARG A 120 12.21 -1.84 4.43
CA ARG A 120 13.03 -1.68 5.62
C ARG A 120 12.30 -0.84 6.64
N LEU A 121 12.28 -1.31 7.87
CA LEU A 121 11.52 -0.71 8.95
C LEU A 121 12.38 -0.64 10.20
N ARG A 122 12.42 0.54 10.82
CA ARG A 122 13.03 0.73 12.12
C ARG A 122 11.96 0.70 13.21
N ILE A 123 12.15 -0.15 14.21
CA ILE A 123 11.27 -0.25 15.38
C ILE A 123 12.15 -0.07 16.62
N GLY A 124 12.06 1.10 17.26
CA GLY A 124 13.01 1.48 18.31
C GLY A 124 14.44 1.58 17.76
N GLU A 125 15.35 0.78 18.30
CA GLU A 125 16.74 0.69 17.84
C GLU A 125 16.98 -0.46 16.84
N GLU A 126 15.99 -1.32 16.62
CA GLU A 126 16.11 -2.44 15.68
C GLU A 126 15.80 -2.00 14.25
N TYR A 127 16.58 -2.52 13.31
CA TYR A 127 16.33 -2.37 11.89
C TYR A 127 15.96 -3.72 11.29
N ARG A 128 14.82 -3.78 10.60
CA ARG A 128 14.32 -5.00 9.95
C ARG A 128 14.26 -4.80 8.45
N GLU A 129 14.76 -5.79 7.71
CA GLU A 129 14.64 -5.86 6.26
C GLU A 129 13.75 -7.06 5.91
N ILE A 130 12.67 -6.79 5.19
CA ILE A 130 11.74 -7.80 4.67
C ILE A 130 11.85 -7.76 3.16
N ARG A 131 12.22 -8.90 2.56
CA ARG A 131 12.37 -9.05 1.11
C ARG A 131 11.37 -10.07 0.60
N CYS A 132 10.69 -9.74 -0.50
CA CYS A 132 9.79 -10.66 -1.19
C CYS A 132 9.90 -10.47 -2.70
N HIS A 133 10.25 -11.55 -3.41
CA HIS A 133 10.21 -11.58 -4.87
C HIS A 133 8.77 -11.47 -5.37
N ALA A 134 8.52 -10.61 -6.37
CA ALA A 134 7.23 -10.53 -7.06
C ALA A 134 5.99 -10.46 -6.14
N VAL A 135 6.08 -9.71 -5.02
CA VAL A 135 5.10 -9.76 -3.91
C VAL A 135 3.64 -9.67 -4.36
N GLY A 136 3.30 -8.75 -5.28
CA GLY A 136 1.92 -8.58 -5.77
C GLY A 136 1.40 -9.80 -6.55
N VAL A 137 2.27 -10.49 -7.30
CA VAL A 137 1.90 -11.71 -8.02
C VAL A 137 1.76 -12.87 -7.03
N LEU A 138 2.68 -12.99 -6.07
CA LEU A 138 2.65 -14.08 -5.09
C LEU A 138 1.45 -13.97 -4.15
N ALA A 139 1.05 -12.77 -3.73
CA ALA A 139 -0.14 -12.57 -2.90
C ALA A 139 -1.42 -13.02 -3.59
N ASN A 140 -1.48 -12.93 -4.92
CA ASN A 140 -2.59 -13.44 -5.71
C ASN A 140 -2.51 -14.96 -5.94
N ARG A 141 -1.31 -15.52 -6.13
CA ARG A 141 -1.11 -16.97 -6.36
C ARG A 141 -1.27 -17.79 -5.08
N PHE A 142 -0.88 -17.24 -3.94
CA PHE A 142 -0.86 -17.92 -2.65
C PHE A 142 -1.61 -17.08 -1.59
N PRO A 143 -2.93 -16.83 -1.77
CA PRO A 143 -3.72 -15.99 -0.88
C PRO A 143 -3.86 -16.54 0.54
N GLU A 144 -3.54 -17.82 0.77
CA GLU A 144 -3.51 -18.46 2.07
C GLU A 144 -2.27 -18.08 2.91
N LEU A 145 -1.22 -17.52 2.29
CA LEU A 145 0.01 -17.14 2.98
C LEU A 145 -0.14 -15.75 3.60
N GLU A 146 -0.48 -15.71 4.88
CA GLU A 146 -0.66 -14.47 5.65
C GLU A 146 0.57 -13.55 5.58
N CYS A 147 1.78 -14.11 5.60
CA CYS A 147 3.03 -13.34 5.51
C CYS A 147 3.19 -12.64 4.15
N VAL A 148 2.83 -13.29 3.04
CA VAL A 148 2.90 -12.67 1.71
C VAL A 148 1.84 -11.58 1.58
N ARG A 149 0.64 -11.82 2.09
CA ARG A 149 -0.44 -10.82 2.14
C ARG A 149 -0.07 -9.60 2.99
N ALA A 150 0.58 -9.81 4.13
CA ALA A 150 1.12 -8.75 4.97
C ALA A 150 2.09 -7.84 4.21
N VAL A 151 3.07 -8.42 3.52
CA VAL A 151 4.04 -7.63 2.74
C VAL A 151 3.36 -6.94 1.55
N ALA A 152 2.41 -7.58 0.88
CA ALA A 152 1.65 -6.97 -0.20
C ALA A 152 0.80 -5.77 0.28
N ALA A 153 0.12 -5.90 1.42
CA ALA A 153 -0.68 -4.83 2.01
C ALA A 153 0.20 -3.62 2.41
N ALA A 154 1.35 -3.88 3.04
CA ALA A 154 2.30 -2.83 3.39
C ALA A 154 2.89 -2.14 2.15
N THR A 155 3.20 -2.92 1.09
CA THR A 155 3.67 -2.38 -0.19
C THR A 155 2.62 -1.45 -0.80
N ARG A 156 1.35 -1.90 -0.87
CA ARG A 156 0.22 -1.09 -1.38
C ARG A 156 0.04 0.19 -0.56
N ARG A 157 0.20 0.12 0.76
CA ARG A 157 0.12 1.31 1.63
C ARG A 157 1.22 2.33 1.33
N LEU A 158 2.45 1.88 1.13
CA LEU A 158 3.58 2.75 0.80
C LEU A 158 3.49 3.29 -0.64
N GLU A 159 2.99 2.50 -1.58
CA GLU A 159 2.66 2.94 -2.94
C GLU A 159 1.54 3.98 -2.97
N ASN A 160 0.50 3.80 -2.14
CA ASN A 160 -0.56 4.79 -1.96
C ASN A 160 0.01 6.10 -1.41
N LEU A 161 0.86 6.03 -0.38
CA LEU A 161 1.52 7.22 0.17
C LEU A 161 2.33 7.96 -0.90
N ARG A 162 3.06 7.23 -1.75
CA ARG A 162 3.74 7.78 -2.92
C ARG A 162 2.77 8.48 -3.85
N ALA A 163 1.72 7.80 -4.29
CA ALA A 163 0.74 8.32 -5.22
C ALA A 163 0.02 9.58 -4.69
N VAL A 164 -0.39 9.58 -3.42
CA VAL A 164 -1.00 10.73 -2.75
C VAL A 164 -0.04 11.91 -2.67
N THR A 165 1.25 11.65 -2.44
CA THR A 165 2.25 12.72 -2.43
C THR A 165 2.44 13.32 -3.82
N THR A 166 2.63 12.47 -4.83
CA THR A 166 2.86 12.89 -6.22
C THR A 166 1.67 13.64 -6.82
N VAL A 167 0.43 13.33 -6.41
CA VAL A 167 -0.72 14.08 -6.94
C VAL A 167 -0.84 15.49 -6.36
N GLY A 168 -0.21 15.79 -5.22
CA GLY A 168 -0.28 17.09 -4.55
C GLY A 168 -0.74 17.02 -3.09
N GLY A 169 -0.81 15.84 -2.49
CA GLY A 169 -1.20 15.62 -1.11
C GLY A 169 -2.63 15.12 -0.93
N HIS A 170 -3.06 14.99 0.33
CA HIS A 170 -4.31 14.33 0.71
C HIS A 170 -5.56 15.04 0.16
N GLU A 171 -5.61 16.37 0.24
CA GLU A 171 -6.77 17.16 -0.23
C GLU A 171 -6.97 17.01 -1.74
N GLU A 172 -5.88 17.05 -2.52
CA GLU A 172 -5.93 16.88 -3.97
C GLU A 172 -6.32 15.44 -4.35
N ALA A 173 -5.74 14.45 -3.66
CA ALA A 173 -6.13 13.05 -3.84
C ALA A 173 -7.62 12.84 -3.53
N LYS A 174 -8.14 13.48 -2.47
CA LYS A 174 -9.54 13.43 -2.09
C LYS A 174 -10.43 14.07 -3.14
N TYR A 175 -10.07 15.25 -3.63
CA TYR A 175 -10.80 15.93 -4.70
C TYR A 175 -10.93 15.05 -5.95
N ILE A 176 -9.84 14.40 -6.36
CA ILE A 176 -9.83 13.51 -7.53
C ILE A 176 -10.66 12.24 -7.27
N ALA A 177 -10.62 11.67 -6.06
CA ALA A 177 -11.44 10.52 -5.69
C ALA A 177 -12.95 10.86 -5.69
N ASP A 178 -13.33 12.04 -5.17
CA ASP A 178 -14.71 12.54 -5.17
C ASP A 178 -15.19 12.85 -6.60
N LEU A 179 -14.31 13.33 -7.48
CA LEU A 179 -14.59 13.53 -8.90
C LEU A 179 -14.80 12.18 -9.61
N ALA A 180 -13.91 11.21 -9.38
CA ALA A 180 -14.01 9.88 -9.96
C ALA A 180 -15.30 9.18 -9.52
N THR A 181 -15.65 9.26 -8.23
CA THR A 181 -16.91 8.71 -7.67
C THR A 181 -18.13 9.26 -8.41
N ARG A 182 -18.22 10.60 -8.53
CA ARG A 182 -19.35 11.25 -9.21
C ARG A 182 -19.45 10.87 -10.68
N GLN A 183 -18.33 10.92 -11.41
CA GLN A 183 -18.35 10.57 -12.83
C GLN A 183 -18.63 9.08 -13.07
N VAL A 184 -18.20 8.19 -12.17
CA VAL A 184 -18.55 6.77 -12.28
C VAL A 184 -20.05 6.55 -12.10
N GLU A 185 -20.68 7.23 -11.12
CA GLU A 185 -22.13 7.20 -10.94
C GLU A 185 -22.86 7.77 -12.17
N ASP A 186 -22.44 8.93 -12.67
CA ASP A 186 -23.09 9.61 -13.80
C ASP A 186 -22.98 8.85 -15.13
N PHE A 187 -21.81 8.27 -15.46
CA PHE A 187 -21.58 7.62 -16.75
C PHE A 187 -21.89 6.13 -16.79
N TYR A 188 -21.81 5.43 -15.65
CA TYR A 188 -21.95 3.98 -15.58
C TYR A 188 -23.15 3.53 -14.72
N ASP A 189 -23.93 4.46 -14.15
CA ASP A 189 -25.05 4.18 -13.23
C ASP A 189 -24.63 3.24 -12.08
N MET A 190 -23.43 3.50 -11.55
CA MET A 190 -22.76 2.60 -10.62
C MET A 190 -22.32 3.35 -9.37
N LYS A 191 -22.89 2.95 -8.23
CA LYS A 191 -22.49 3.45 -6.91
C LYS A 191 -21.20 2.78 -6.46
N LEU A 192 -20.08 3.41 -6.78
CA LEU A 192 -18.75 2.98 -6.36
C LEU A 192 -18.14 4.05 -5.45
N ALA A 193 -17.91 3.71 -4.18
CA ALA A 193 -17.25 4.61 -3.25
C ALA A 193 -15.74 4.56 -3.48
N ILE A 194 -15.19 5.58 -4.13
CA ILE A 194 -13.75 5.70 -4.38
C ILE A 194 -13.14 6.61 -3.33
N SER A 195 -12.07 6.15 -2.69
CA SER A 195 -11.40 6.85 -1.60
C SER A 195 -9.94 7.16 -1.93
N VAL A 196 -9.31 7.97 -1.08
CA VAL A 196 -7.87 8.28 -1.16
C VAL A 196 -7.04 7.01 -1.05
N GLN A 197 -7.47 6.03 -0.24
CA GLN A 197 -6.78 4.77 -0.02
C GLN A 197 -6.79 3.87 -1.27
N ASP A 198 -7.70 4.11 -2.21
CA ASP A 198 -7.78 3.36 -3.46
C ASP A 198 -6.79 3.87 -4.51
N LEU A 199 -6.21 5.06 -4.34
CA LEU A 199 -5.26 5.66 -5.28
C LEU A 199 -3.98 4.80 -5.35
N SER A 200 -3.71 4.19 -6.51
CA SER A 200 -2.60 3.25 -6.70
C SER A 200 -1.45 3.86 -7.51
N MET A 201 -1.75 4.78 -8.43
CA MET A 201 -0.76 5.30 -9.35
C MET A 201 -1.10 6.70 -9.80
N VAL A 202 -0.08 7.55 -9.91
CA VAL A 202 -0.15 8.89 -10.50
C VAL A 202 1.02 9.03 -11.46
N ARG A 203 0.77 9.58 -12.65
CA ARG A 203 1.80 9.85 -13.66
C ARG A 203 1.56 11.21 -14.31
N ALA A 204 2.62 12.01 -14.41
CA ALA A 204 2.65 13.12 -15.33
C ALA A 204 2.95 12.60 -16.74
N LEU A 205 2.28 13.16 -17.74
CA LEU A 205 2.49 12.86 -19.15
C LEU A 205 3.24 14.02 -19.84
N PRO A 206 3.96 13.77 -20.95
CA PRO A 206 4.77 14.80 -21.61
C PRO A 206 3.99 16.02 -22.13
N ASP A 207 2.68 15.88 -22.33
CA ASP A 207 1.77 16.94 -22.74
C ASP A 207 1.27 17.80 -21.55
N GLY A 208 1.78 17.53 -20.34
CA GLY A 208 1.33 18.17 -19.10
C GLY A 208 0.04 17.57 -18.53
N SER A 209 -0.51 16.52 -19.15
CA SER A 209 -1.64 15.81 -18.57
C SER A 209 -1.22 15.03 -17.32
N ARG A 210 -2.15 14.89 -16.37
CA ARG A 210 -1.98 14.05 -15.18
C ARG A 210 -2.91 12.85 -15.27
N PHE A 211 -2.35 11.66 -15.09
CA PHE A 211 -3.09 10.39 -15.05
C PHE A 211 -3.08 9.84 -13.63
N SER A 212 -4.26 9.64 -13.05
CA SER A 212 -4.44 9.05 -11.71
C SER A 212 -5.26 7.77 -11.83
N GLN A 213 -4.84 6.69 -11.17
CA GLN A 213 -5.54 5.41 -11.18
C GLN A 213 -5.88 4.96 -9.77
N PHE A 214 -7.11 4.49 -9.61
CA PHE A 214 -7.66 3.92 -8.39
C PHE A 214 -7.94 2.43 -8.61
N VAL A 215 -7.60 1.60 -7.62
CA VAL A 215 -7.92 0.17 -7.59
C VAL A 215 -8.92 -0.06 -6.48
N VAL A 216 -10.18 -0.26 -6.86
CA VAL A 216 -11.32 -0.31 -5.95
C VAL A 216 -11.85 -1.74 -5.87
N GLU A 217 -11.96 -2.27 -4.66
CA GLU A 217 -12.64 -3.54 -4.42
C GLU A 217 -14.15 -3.28 -4.30
N SER A 218 -14.92 -3.93 -5.15
CA SER A 218 -16.38 -3.80 -5.18
C SER A 218 -17.06 -5.13 -4.88
N ASN A 219 -18.01 -5.11 -3.94
CA ASN A 219 -18.82 -6.26 -3.57
C ASN A 219 -20.19 -6.23 -4.27
N ALA A 220 -20.19 -6.07 -5.59
CA ALA A 220 -21.41 -6.06 -6.36
C ALA A 220 -21.89 -7.50 -6.61
N GLY A 221 -23.07 -7.85 -6.09
CA GLY A 221 -23.69 -9.17 -6.36
C GLY A 221 -23.08 -10.35 -5.57
N GLY A 222 -22.37 -10.08 -4.47
CA GLY A 222 -21.77 -11.15 -3.63
C GLY A 222 -20.42 -11.66 -4.12
N GLU A 223 -19.95 -11.20 -5.28
CA GLU A 223 -18.59 -11.45 -5.78
C GLU A 223 -17.71 -10.22 -5.56
N SER A 224 -16.51 -10.45 -5.03
CA SER A 224 -15.49 -9.41 -4.90
C SER A 224 -14.83 -9.18 -6.25
N MET A 225 -15.12 -8.05 -6.89
CA MET A 225 -14.56 -7.65 -8.17
C MET A 225 -13.65 -6.43 -7.99
N ILE A 226 -12.42 -6.54 -8.50
CA ILE A 226 -11.48 -5.42 -8.56
C ILE A 226 -11.83 -4.56 -9.80
N ARG A 227 -12.03 -3.26 -9.59
CA ARG A 227 -12.25 -2.28 -10.65
C ARG A 227 -11.11 -1.27 -10.66
N MET A 228 -10.60 -0.99 -11.84
CA MET A 228 -9.62 0.07 -12.07
C MET A 228 -10.36 1.30 -12.59
N VAL A 229 -10.31 2.40 -11.85
CA VAL A 229 -10.88 3.69 -12.26
C VAL A 229 -9.74 4.63 -12.55
N SER A 230 -9.70 5.23 -13.73
CA SER A 230 -8.65 6.15 -14.15
C SER A 230 -9.23 7.53 -14.39
N VAL A 231 -8.53 8.56 -13.93
CA VAL A 231 -8.83 9.98 -14.13
C VAL A 231 -7.69 10.59 -14.93
N THR A 232 -8.00 11.19 -16.07
CA THR A 232 -7.04 11.92 -16.89
C THR A 232 -7.40 13.41 -16.91
N GLU A 233 -6.50 14.24 -16.41
CA GLU A 233 -6.63 15.69 -16.38
C GLU A 233 -5.69 16.30 -17.42
N THR A 234 -6.26 16.83 -18.50
CA THR A 234 -5.49 17.48 -19.58
C THR A 234 -5.63 19.00 -19.46
N PRO A 235 -4.55 19.79 -19.56
CA PRO A 235 -4.62 21.24 -19.49
C PRO A 235 -5.67 21.83 -20.44
N GLY A 236 -6.52 22.71 -19.91
CA GLY A 236 -7.61 23.36 -20.67
C GLY A 236 -8.83 22.49 -20.98
N HIS A 237 -8.88 21.25 -20.48
CA HIS A 237 -9.99 20.33 -20.72
C HIS A 237 -10.63 19.87 -19.41
N HIS A 238 -11.89 19.45 -19.48
CA HIS A 238 -12.54 18.78 -18.36
C HIS A 238 -11.87 17.41 -18.09
N PRO A 239 -11.66 17.03 -16.83
CA PRO A 239 -11.13 15.71 -16.49
C PRO A 239 -12.00 14.59 -17.05
N ARG A 240 -11.34 13.57 -17.59
CA ARG A 240 -12.00 12.38 -18.15
C ARG A 240 -11.83 11.21 -17.20
N VAL A 241 -12.94 10.54 -16.89
CA VAL A 241 -12.93 9.31 -16.09
C VAL A 241 -13.22 8.11 -16.98
N SER A 242 -12.45 7.04 -16.81
CA SER A 242 -12.68 5.75 -17.44
C SER A 242 -12.60 4.65 -16.39
N MET A 243 -13.41 3.60 -16.57
CA MET A 243 -13.42 2.44 -15.69
C MET A 243 -13.15 1.17 -16.49
N ILE A 244 -12.21 0.37 -16.02
CA ILE A 244 -11.88 -0.95 -16.55
C ILE A 244 -12.09 -1.96 -15.41
N GLY A 245 -12.95 -2.94 -15.66
CA GLY A 245 -13.25 -3.97 -14.67
C GLY A 245 -14.53 -4.69 -15.07
N GLY A 246 -14.46 -6.01 -15.10
CA GLY A 246 -15.56 -6.95 -15.33
C GLY A 246 -15.19 -8.26 -14.63
N PRO A 247 -16.08 -9.26 -14.59
CA PRO A 247 -15.76 -10.55 -13.97
C PRO A 247 -14.47 -11.08 -14.58
N THR A 248 -13.39 -11.09 -13.79
CA THR A 248 -12.19 -11.84 -14.13
C THR A 248 -12.60 -13.28 -14.05
N ILE A 249 -12.80 -13.91 -15.21
CA ILE A 249 -12.96 -15.35 -15.31
C ILE A 249 -11.67 -15.92 -14.74
N ARG A 250 -11.75 -16.41 -13.49
CA ARG A 250 -10.68 -17.17 -12.83
C ARG A 250 -10.56 -18.54 -13.47
#